data_AF-A0A813LMI6-F1
#
_entry.id   AF-A0A813LMI6-F1
#
_cell.length_a   1.000
_cell.length_b   1.000
_cell.length_c   1.000
_cell.angle_alpha   90.00
_cell.angle_beta   90.00
_cell.angle_gamma   90.00
#
_symmetry.space_group_name_H-M   'P 1'
#
loop_
_entity.id
_entity.type
_entity.pdbx_description
1 polymer ?
#
loop_
_entity_poly.entity_id
_entity_poly.type
_entity_poly.pdbx_seq_one_letter_code
_entity_poly.pdbx_strand_id
1 'polypeptide(L)'
;MATPTRSPLSEAEARQRRWVCEHRWQGVAGMVHFRKACRGLPMVQNWTTSEGRVAFRLAKGQGACFVALVRGFNEVSRPDFGHLGAWPLQGMDLGLPEGRYCDMASLSTQKGWDKKSCPREVHVGPTGLVIRGEVPEGDLLAVA
;
A
#
# COMPACT_ATOMS: atom_id res chain seq x y z
N MET A 1 4.11 -27.12 5.42
CA MET A 1 3.49 -26.83 6.74
C MET A 1 2.00 -26.63 6.51
N ALA A 2 1.13 -27.42 7.13
CA ALA A 2 -0.31 -27.28 6.94
C ALA A 2 -0.80 -25.98 7.61
N THR A 3 -1.68 -25.24 6.94
CA THR A 3 -2.31 -24.05 7.53
C THR A 3 -3.22 -24.50 8.68
N PRO A 4 -3.02 -24.00 9.91
CA PRO A 4 -3.88 -24.37 11.03
C PRO A 4 -5.33 -23.95 10.73
N THR A 5 -6.25 -24.91 10.78
CA THR A 5 -7.68 -24.71 10.53
C THR A 5 -8.46 -24.46 11.82
N ARG A 6 -7.82 -24.56 12.98
CA ARG A 6 -8.42 -24.34 14.30
C ARG A 6 -7.56 -23.39 15.11
N SER A 7 -8.22 -22.52 15.87
CA SER A 7 -7.58 -21.70 16.89
C SER A 7 -7.00 -22.62 17.99
N PRO A 8 -5.82 -22.33 18.53
CA PRO A 8 -5.31 -23.02 19.72
C PRO A 8 -6.10 -22.67 21.00
N LEU A 9 -6.94 -21.63 20.96
CA LEU A 9 -7.84 -21.24 22.05
C LEU A 9 -9.28 -21.66 21.79
N SER A 10 -10.05 -21.80 22.88
CA SER A 10 -11.49 -21.97 22.84
C SER A 10 -12.19 -20.78 22.17
N GLU A 11 -13.42 -20.98 21.68
CA GLU A 11 -14.18 -19.93 21.00
C GLU A 11 -14.49 -18.75 21.92
N ALA A 12 -14.71 -18.99 23.22
CA ALA A 12 -14.95 -17.96 24.22
C ALA A 12 -13.72 -17.06 24.41
N GLU A 13 -12.52 -17.65 24.46
CA GLU A 13 -11.26 -16.91 24.62
C GLU A 13 -10.85 -16.19 23.34
N ALA A 14 -11.09 -16.79 22.17
CA ALA A 14 -10.81 -16.18 20.87
C ALA A 14 -11.62 -14.89 20.61
N ARG A 15 -12.81 -14.77 21.23
CA ARG A 15 -13.69 -13.59 21.14
C ARG A 15 -13.34 -12.49 22.13
N GLN A 16 -12.56 -12.79 23.17
CA GLN A 16 -12.00 -11.75 24.03
C GLN A 16 -10.88 -11.09 23.23
N ARG A 17 -10.81 -9.74 23.20
CA ARG A 17 -9.80 -8.94 22.48
C ARG A 17 -8.35 -9.14 22.97
N ARG A 18 -7.99 -10.35 23.44
CA ARG A 18 -6.67 -10.82 23.85
C ARG A 18 -5.75 -11.09 22.65
N TRP A 19 -6.31 -11.32 21.47
CA TRP A 19 -5.53 -11.45 20.23
C TRP A 19 -5.41 -10.11 19.51
N VAL A 20 -4.17 -9.67 19.29
CA VAL A 20 -3.86 -8.42 18.56
C VAL A 20 -4.34 -8.48 17.10
N CYS A 21 -4.25 -9.66 16.47
CA CYS A 21 -4.72 -9.94 15.12
C CYS A 21 -4.18 -8.95 14.06
N GLU A 22 -2.86 -8.71 14.05
CA GLU A 22 -2.20 -7.79 13.10
C GLU A 22 -2.52 -8.14 11.64
N HIS A 23 -2.66 -9.42 11.34
CA HIS A 23 -3.08 -9.93 10.04
C HIS A 23 -4.48 -9.47 9.58
N ARG A 24 -5.26 -8.84 10.46
CA ARG A 24 -6.58 -8.26 10.20
C ARG A 24 -6.60 -6.73 10.30
N TRP A 25 -5.47 -6.11 10.63
CA TRP A 25 -5.39 -4.66 10.60
C TRP A 25 -5.65 -4.16 9.18
N GLN A 26 -6.25 -2.97 9.09
CA GLN A 26 -6.45 -2.29 7.82
C GLN A 26 -5.12 -2.20 7.08
N GLY A 27 -5.15 -2.45 5.78
CA GLY A 27 -3.99 -2.47 4.91
C GLY A 27 -3.17 -3.75 4.95
N VAL A 28 -3.09 -4.47 6.08
CA VAL A 28 -2.20 -5.65 6.19
C VAL A 28 -2.64 -6.76 5.24
N ALA A 29 -3.92 -7.12 5.22
CA ALA A 29 -4.44 -8.08 4.25
C ALA A 29 -4.22 -7.60 2.81
N GLY A 30 -4.49 -6.31 2.55
CA GLY A 30 -4.12 -5.58 1.34
C GLY A 30 -2.71 -5.88 0.84
N MET A 31 -1.73 -5.56 1.68
CA MET A 31 -0.30 -5.68 1.40
C MET A 31 0.16 -7.12 1.24
N VAL A 32 -0.49 -8.09 1.92
CA VAL A 32 -0.22 -9.52 1.68
C VAL A 32 -0.60 -9.91 0.24
N HIS A 33 -1.71 -9.42 -0.28
CA HIS A 33 -2.08 -9.70 -1.68
C HIS A 33 -1.24 -8.90 -2.67
N PHE A 34 -0.92 -7.65 -2.38
CA PHE A 34 0.05 -6.88 -3.16
C PHE A 34 1.35 -7.68 -3.33
N ARG A 35 1.91 -8.20 -2.23
CA ARG A 35 3.13 -9.03 -2.29
C ARG A 35 2.97 -10.31 -3.11
N LYS A 36 1.77 -10.91 -3.14
CA LYS A 36 1.47 -12.07 -4.00
C LYS A 36 1.41 -11.67 -5.47
N ALA A 37 0.77 -10.55 -5.80
CA ALA A 37 0.64 -10.03 -7.16
C ALA A 37 2.00 -9.63 -7.74
N CYS A 38 2.84 -8.97 -6.94
CA CYS A 38 4.14 -8.44 -7.35
C CYS A 38 5.29 -9.44 -7.20
N ARG A 39 5.00 -10.73 -6.98
CA ARG A 39 5.99 -11.73 -6.62
C ARG A 39 7.00 -11.93 -7.75
N GLY A 40 8.29 -11.70 -7.45
CA GLY A 40 9.38 -11.90 -8.39
C GLY A 40 9.61 -10.72 -9.35
N LEU A 41 8.87 -9.61 -9.21
CA LEU A 41 9.17 -8.37 -9.91
C LEU A 41 10.38 -7.68 -9.23
N PRO A 42 11.46 -7.38 -9.96
CA PRO A 42 12.59 -6.61 -9.44
C PRO A 42 12.21 -5.13 -9.29
N MET A 43 12.86 -4.43 -8.37
CA MET A 43 12.78 -2.97 -8.29
C MET A 43 13.52 -2.37 -9.49
N VAL A 44 12.81 -1.55 -10.27
CA VAL A 44 13.35 -0.93 -11.49
C VAL A 44 13.54 0.59 -11.35
N GLN A 45 12.87 1.21 -10.37
CA GLN A 45 12.93 2.64 -10.14
C GLN A 45 12.58 2.98 -8.70
N ASN A 46 13.18 4.02 -8.16
CA ASN A 46 12.89 4.55 -6.84
C ASN A 46 12.95 6.09 -6.84
N TRP A 47 12.23 6.69 -5.91
CA TRP A 47 12.20 8.12 -5.66
C TRP A 47 12.32 8.32 -4.16
N THR A 48 13.20 9.21 -3.73
CA THR A 48 13.42 9.54 -2.32
C THR A 48 13.62 11.03 -2.18
N THR A 49 13.04 11.63 -1.15
CA THR A 49 13.34 13.01 -0.74
C THR A 49 13.98 13.01 0.65
N SER A 50 14.78 14.03 0.96
CA SER A 50 15.42 14.20 2.27
C SER A 50 14.42 14.27 3.43
N GLU A 51 13.18 14.67 3.12
CA GLU A 51 12.13 14.92 4.09
C GLU A 51 11.27 13.67 4.36
N GLY A 52 11.59 12.49 3.82
CA GLY A 52 10.91 11.24 4.18
C GLY A 52 9.75 10.84 3.26
N ARG A 53 9.76 11.30 2.00
CA ARG A 53 8.93 10.73 0.93
C ARG A 53 9.73 9.66 0.19
N VAL A 54 9.18 8.45 0.10
CA VAL A 54 9.82 7.33 -0.59
C VAL A 54 8.81 6.64 -1.48
N ALA A 55 9.20 6.34 -2.71
CA ALA A 55 8.43 5.51 -3.63
C ALA A 55 9.33 4.56 -4.39
N PHE A 56 8.77 3.44 -4.85
CA PHE A 56 9.47 2.52 -5.74
C PHE A 56 8.50 1.78 -6.66
N ARG A 57 9.03 1.43 -7.83
CA ARG A 57 8.36 0.64 -8.84
C ARG A 57 9.04 -0.71 -8.98
N LEU A 58 8.24 -1.76 -9.03
CA LEU A 58 8.64 -3.12 -9.36
C LEU A 58 8.14 -3.45 -10.76
N ALA A 59 8.98 -3.98 -11.66
CA ALA A 59 8.52 -4.34 -12.99
C ALA A 59 9.34 -5.46 -13.66
N LYS A 60 8.68 -6.31 -14.43
CA LYS A 60 9.29 -7.31 -15.33
C LYS A 60 8.32 -7.63 -16.47
N GLY A 61 8.74 -7.39 -17.71
CA GLY A 61 7.86 -7.57 -18.86
C GLY A 61 6.61 -6.69 -18.74
N GLN A 62 5.42 -7.29 -18.82
CA GLN A 62 4.15 -6.58 -18.67
C GLN A 62 3.67 -6.42 -17.22
N GLY A 63 4.33 -7.06 -16.24
CA GLY A 63 3.96 -6.95 -14.84
C GLY A 63 4.61 -5.74 -14.18
N ALA A 64 3.81 -4.93 -13.49
CA ALA A 64 4.28 -3.76 -12.74
C ALA A 64 3.53 -3.62 -11.40
N CYS A 65 4.21 -3.05 -10.41
CA CYS A 65 3.63 -2.66 -9.13
C CYS A 65 4.30 -1.39 -8.62
N PHE A 66 3.59 -0.63 -7.80
CA PHE A 66 4.09 0.62 -7.26
C PHE A 66 3.74 0.77 -5.78
N VAL A 67 4.67 1.33 -5.01
CA VAL A 67 4.49 1.72 -3.61
C VAL A 67 4.99 3.13 -3.41
N ALA A 68 4.26 3.93 -2.63
CA ALA A 68 4.73 5.22 -2.13
C ALA A 68 4.37 5.36 -0.64
N LEU A 69 5.20 6.04 0.14
CA LEU A 69 5.00 6.27 1.57
C LEU A 69 5.53 7.65 1.98
N VAL A 70 4.86 8.25 2.95
CA VAL A 70 5.19 9.59 3.48
C VAL A 70 5.40 9.49 4.98
N ARG A 71 6.62 9.80 5.45
CA ARG A 71 6.98 9.73 6.86
C ARG A 71 7.60 11.05 7.33
N GLY A 72 6.90 11.76 8.22
CA GLY A 72 7.32 13.06 8.74
C GLY A 72 8.50 13.02 9.72
N PHE A 73 8.75 11.88 10.38
CA PHE A 73 9.92 11.73 11.25
C PHE A 73 11.14 11.33 10.41
N ASN A 74 12.08 12.26 10.26
CA ASN A 74 13.32 12.06 9.53
C ASN A 74 14.47 12.82 10.22
N GLU A 75 15.69 12.71 9.70
CA GLU A 75 16.87 13.33 10.33
C GLU A 75 16.93 14.85 10.15
N VAL A 76 16.25 15.39 9.13
CA VAL A 76 16.20 16.82 8.80
C VAL A 76 15.23 17.57 9.72
N SER A 77 14.09 16.94 10.07
CA SER A 77 13.06 17.54 10.91
C SER A 77 13.29 17.37 12.42
N ARG A 78 14.37 16.70 12.86
CA ARG A 78 14.62 16.47 14.30
C ARG A 78 14.72 17.79 15.10
N PRO A 79 14.17 17.83 16.34
CA PRO A 79 13.49 16.75 17.05
C PRO A 79 12.00 16.59 16.70
N ASP A 80 11.45 17.46 15.85
CA ASP A 80 10.02 17.55 15.58
C ASP A 80 9.58 16.58 14.47
N PHE A 81 8.28 16.31 14.41
CA PHE A 81 7.70 15.68 13.22
C PHE A 81 7.60 16.74 12.12
N GLY A 82 8.22 16.47 10.97
CA GLY A 82 8.02 17.28 9.79
C GLY A 82 6.59 17.09 9.29
N HIS A 83 5.81 18.18 9.24
CA HIS A 83 4.47 18.17 8.63
C HIS A 83 4.59 18.30 7.11
N LEU A 84 4.70 17.17 6.43
CA LEU A 84 4.94 17.11 4.98
C LEU A 84 3.65 17.28 4.17
N GLY A 85 2.50 17.09 4.79
CA GLY A 85 1.22 17.00 4.12
C GLY A 85 1.13 15.78 3.18
N ALA A 86 -0.01 15.67 2.49
CA ALA A 86 -0.19 14.64 1.47
C ALA A 86 0.82 14.85 0.31
N TRP A 87 1.34 13.74 -0.22
CA TRP A 87 2.19 13.76 -1.40
C TRP A 87 1.35 13.55 -2.67
N PRO A 88 1.13 14.58 -3.50
CA PRO A 88 0.51 14.44 -4.80
C PRO A 88 1.39 13.58 -5.73
N LEU A 89 0.81 12.54 -6.33
CA LEU A 89 1.52 11.62 -7.23
C LEU A 89 1.41 12.03 -8.71
N GLN A 90 0.74 13.13 -9.03
CA GLN A 90 0.49 13.58 -10.41
C GLN A 90 1.79 13.66 -11.21
N GLY A 91 1.78 13.07 -12.40
CA GLY A 91 2.94 13.01 -13.30
C GLY A 91 3.94 11.88 -13.01
N MET A 92 3.77 11.09 -11.96
CA MET A 92 4.62 9.92 -11.72
C MET A 92 4.27 8.76 -12.67
N ASP A 93 5.30 8.10 -13.22
CA ASP A 93 5.16 6.86 -13.99
C ASP A 93 5.15 5.66 -13.03
N LEU A 94 3.98 5.02 -12.88
CA LEU A 94 3.82 3.84 -12.03
C LEU A 94 4.18 2.54 -12.78
N GLY A 95 4.42 2.60 -14.09
CA GLY A 95 4.54 1.45 -14.99
C GLY A 95 3.25 0.63 -15.15
N LEU A 96 2.13 1.15 -14.67
CA LEU A 96 0.82 0.53 -14.79
C LEU A 96 0.10 1.05 -16.03
N PRO A 97 -0.71 0.22 -16.71
CA PRO A 97 -1.59 0.68 -17.79
C PRO A 97 -2.58 1.75 -17.33
N GLU A 98 -3.18 2.45 -18.28
CA GLU A 98 -4.31 3.36 -18.00
C GLU A 98 -5.39 2.65 -17.19
N GLY A 99 -5.89 3.32 -16.16
CA GLY A 99 -6.97 2.77 -15.34
C GLY A 99 -7.04 3.35 -13.94
N ARG A 100 -7.99 2.80 -13.18
CA ARG A 100 -8.25 3.12 -11.78
C ARG A 100 -7.77 1.97 -10.91
N TYR A 101 -6.85 2.26 -10.01
CA TYR A 101 -6.24 1.26 -9.13
C TYR A 101 -6.56 1.59 -7.68
N CYS A 102 -7.13 0.61 -6.97
CA CYS A 102 -7.37 0.76 -5.55
C CYS A 102 -6.07 0.67 -4.77
N ASP A 103 -5.90 1.55 -3.79
CA ASP A 103 -4.81 1.46 -2.84
C ASP A 103 -5.04 0.26 -1.90
N MET A 104 -4.23 -0.77 -2.08
CA MET A 104 -4.29 -2.00 -1.30
C MET A 104 -4.02 -1.74 0.18
N ALA A 105 -3.21 -0.74 0.53
CA ALA A 105 -2.90 -0.40 1.91
C ALA A 105 -4.06 0.28 2.65
N SER A 106 -5.07 0.78 1.93
CA SER A 106 -6.26 1.38 2.52
C SER A 106 -7.38 0.36 2.84
N LEU A 107 -7.26 -0.88 2.39
CA LEU A 107 -8.34 -1.87 2.48
C LEU A 107 -8.54 -2.40 3.90
N SER A 108 -9.77 -2.35 4.40
CA SER A 108 -10.15 -2.94 5.70
C SER A 108 -10.25 -4.47 5.63
N THR A 109 -10.77 -5.01 4.53
CA THR A 109 -10.85 -6.44 4.25
C THR A 109 -10.82 -6.70 2.74
N GLN A 110 -10.28 -7.84 2.34
CA GLN A 110 -10.45 -8.36 0.98
C GLN A 110 -11.53 -9.43 0.88
N LYS A 111 -11.89 -10.05 2.00
CA LYS A 111 -12.92 -11.08 2.01
C LYS A 111 -14.26 -10.42 1.75
N GLY A 112 -14.87 -10.75 0.61
CA GLY A 112 -16.16 -10.19 0.19
C GLY A 112 -16.06 -8.79 -0.43
N TRP A 113 -14.85 -8.28 -0.70
CA TRP A 113 -14.69 -7.00 -1.37
C TRP A 113 -15.01 -7.13 -2.87
N ASP A 114 -15.98 -6.35 -3.34
CA ASP A 114 -16.52 -6.42 -4.71
C ASP A 114 -15.63 -5.74 -5.77
N LYS A 115 -14.55 -5.07 -5.32
CA LYS A 115 -13.61 -4.30 -6.15
C LYS A 115 -14.26 -3.16 -6.93
N LYS A 116 -15.50 -2.77 -6.61
CA LYS A 116 -16.18 -1.65 -7.26
C LYS A 116 -15.82 -0.34 -6.59
N SER A 117 -15.76 -0.32 -5.26
CA SER A 117 -15.33 0.83 -4.47
C SER A 117 -13.94 0.62 -3.86
N CYS A 118 -13.12 1.66 -3.88
CA CYS A 118 -11.85 1.68 -3.18
C CYS A 118 -11.94 2.73 -2.05
N PRO A 119 -11.41 2.48 -0.84
CA PRO A 119 -11.29 3.53 0.18
C PRO A 119 -10.37 4.66 -0.29
N ARG A 120 -9.27 4.31 -0.94
CA ARG A 120 -8.41 5.22 -1.71
C ARG A 120 -8.03 4.62 -3.05
N GLU A 121 -7.72 5.46 -4.02
CA GLU A 121 -7.37 5.03 -5.37
C GLU A 121 -6.43 6.02 -6.06
N VAL A 122 -5.70 5.52 -7.06
CA VAL A 122 -4.91 6.31 -8.00
C VAL A 122 -5.44 6.08 -9.41
N HIS A 123 -5.41 7.14 -10.21
CA HIS A 123 -5.86 7.13 -11.60
C HIS A 123 -4.64 7.35 -12.49
N VAL A 124 -4.40 6.40 -13.38
CA VAL A 124 -3.34 6.44 -14.39
C VAL A 124 -3.99 6.79 -15.72
N GLY A 125 -3.48 7.82 -16.39
CA GLY A 125 -4.00 8.27 -17.68
C GLY A 125 -3.41 7.48 -18.87
N PRO A 126 -3.83 7.83 -20.10
CA PRO A 126 -3.40 7.14 -21.33
C PRO A 126 -1.88 7.14 -21.57
N THR A 127 -1.16 8.09 -20.98
CA THR A 127 0.30 8.21 -21.09
C THR A 127 1.07 7.32 -20.10
N GLY A 128 0.38 6.57 -19.24
CA GLY A 128 0.98 5.80 -18.15
C GLY A 128 1.36 6.63 -16.92
N LEU A 129 1.10 7.94 -16.95
CA LEU A 129 1.35 8.84 -15.82
C LEU A 129 0.11 8.98 -14.93
N VAL A 130 0.34 9.19 -13.64
CA VAL A 130 -0.74 9.50 -12.68
C VAL A 130 -1.38 10.84 -13.06
N ILE A 131 -2.70 10.83 -13.18
CA ILE A 131 -3.52 12.04 -13.36
C ILE A 131 -4.17 12.48 -12.04
N ARG A 132 -4.42 11.55 -11.12
CA ARG A 132 -5.01 11.83 -9.80
C ARG A 132 -4.61 10.79 -8.78
N GLY A 133 -4.21 11.25 -7.60
CA GLY A 133 -4.02 10.43 -6.40
C GLY A 133 -2.87 10.97 -5.55
N GLU A 134 -2.88 10.59 -4.29
CA GLU A 134 -1.96 11.11 -3.29
C GLU A 134 -1.69 10.09 -2.20
N VAL A 135 -0.61 10.30 -1.45
CA VAL A 135 -0.31 9.54 -0.23
C VAL A 135 -0.41 10.48 0.96
N PRO A 136 -1.39 10.27 1.87
CA PRO A 136 -1.47 11.04 3.09
C PRO A 136 -0.21 10.92 3.95
N GLU A 137 0.09 11.98 4.70
CA GLU A 137 1.18 11.95 5.65
C GLU A 137 0.97 10.85 6.69
N GLY A 138 2.03 10.08 6.98
CA GLY A 138 1.98 8.97 7.92
C GLY A 138 1.44 7.66 7.32
N ASP A 139 1.12 7.65 6.04
CA ASP A 139 0.52 6.52 5.35
C ASP A 139 1.37 6.03 4.17
N LEU A 140 0.89 4.97 3.52
CA LEU A 140 1.44 4.41 2.30
C LEU A 140 0.33 4.09 1.30
N LEU A 141 0.68 4.11 0.03
CA LEU A 141 -0.15 3.67 -1.09
C LEU A 141 0.54 2.50 -1.78
N ALA A 142 -0.23 1.46 -2.14
CA ALA A 142 0.28 0.32 -2.90
C ALA A 142 -0.72 -0.12 -3.98
N VAL A 143 -0.27 -0.16 -5.23
CA VAL A 143 -1.09 -0.47 -6.41
C VAL A 143 -0.37 -1.45 -7.34
N ALA A 144 -1.14 -2.37 -7.92
CA ALA A 144 -0.67 -3.45 -8.80
C ALA A 144 -1.72 -3.75 -9.88
#